data_AF-A0A172Z3L4-F1
#
_entry.id   AF-A0A172Z3L4-F1
#
_cell.length_a   1.000
_cell.length_b   1.000
_cell.length_c   1.000
_cell.angle_alpha   90.00
_cell.angle_beta   90.00
_cell.angle_gamma   90.00
#
_symmetry.space_group_name_H-M   'P 1'
#
loop_
_entity.id
_entity.type
_entity.pdbx_description
1 polymer ?
#
loop_
_entity_poly.entity_id
_entity_poly.type
_entity_poly.pdbx_seq_one_letter_code
_entity_poly.pdbx_strand_id
1 'polypeptide(L)'
;MINWLKSIWCTTPSQALALMILSTRRNKNRTSLLLVLIMVSTAINYALLIREVFEPADQTNPAIYSLMTSDEFRQNTSVLFDQLKAYNREPSQERLDVLSGFIVPDRGNLWVYVSLRFQLLPQAEKTGNSLPRYRYDPQITIRPALPGLLLFILVETILLLLLIYTRLKEPAAILAFEERQLARFFDDEPNAPAPSPLDTVRHLLHHFHRFCLALNQRQNGRTGLSVKNEPDVQDLLRALLSMHIADVRAEEPVPSCAGASSRMDFLLHDLQVAIEVKMTRAGLKDKKLGEELIVDIARYAEHPHCQHLICFVYDPGYLIRNREALQEYILRQGHRIDVELIFSPA
;
A
#
# COMPACT_ATOMS: atom_id res chain seq x y z
N MET A 1 11.22 -20.35 -1.18
CA MET A 1 10.46 -20.06 -2.42
C MET A 1 9.70 -21.28 -2.94
N ILE A 2 10.28 -22.49 -2.87
CA ILE A 2 9.70 -23.72 -3.46
C ILE A 2 8.49 -24.29 -2.68
N ASN A 3 8.44 -24.17 -1.35
CA ASN A 3 7.31 -24.68 -0.56
C ASN A 3 6.00 -23.89 -0.75
N TRP A 4 6.10 -22.59 -1.09
CA TRP A 4 4.92 -21.76 -1.38
C TRP A 4 4.24 -22.20 -2.68
N LEU A 5 5.03 -22.46 -3.73
CA LEU A 5 4.54 -22.97 -5.01
C LEU A 5 3.83 -24.32 -4.87
N LYS A 6 4.29 -25.22 -3.99
CA LYS A 6 3.62 -26.51 -3.75
C LYS A 6 2.25 -26.38 -3.07
N SER A 7 2.03 -25.36 -2.23
CA SER A 7 0.74 -25.15 -1.55
C SER A 7 -0.39 -24.73 -2.50
N ILE A 8 -0.04 -24.05 -3.61
CA ILE A 8 -1.00 -23.53 -4.60
C ILE A 8 -1.71 -24.67 -5.35
N TRP A 9 -1.09 -25.84 -5.47
CA TRP A 9 -1.65 -26.99 -6.20
C TRP A 9 -2.69 -27.79 -5.40
N CYS A 10 -2.88 -27.50 -4.11
CA CYS A 10 -3.88 -28.17 -3.25
C CYS A 10 -5.00 -27.25 -2.77
N THR A 11 -4.99 -25.97 -3.15
CA THR A 11 -5.99 -24.96 -2.71
C THR A 11 -7.05 -24.70 -3.76
N THR A 12 -8.26 -24.32 -3.35
CA THR A 12 -9.30 -23.88 -4.29
C THR A 12 -8.84 -22.61 -5.05
N PRO A 13 -9.40 -22.33 -6.25
CA PRO A 13 -8.98 -21.17 -7.06
C PRO A 13 -9.10 -19.82 -6.33
N SER A 14 -10.12 -19.68 -5.47
CA SER A 14 -10.33 -18.49 -4.63
C SER A 14 -9.25 -18.35 -3.55
N GLN A 15 -8.86 -19.45 -2.91
CA GLN A 15 -7.82 -19.48 -1.88
C GLN A 15 -6.43 -19.19 -2.47
N ALA A 16 -6.12 -19.74 -3.65
CA ALA A 16 -4.88 -19.45 -4.36
C ALA A 16 -4.76 -17.96 -4.70
N LEU A 17 -5.86 -17.34 -5.14
CA LEU A 17 -5.91 -15.92 -5.50
C LEU A 17 -5.71 -15.02 -4.27
N ALA A 18 -6.33 -15.33 -3.14
CA ALA A 18 -6.12 -14.60 -1.88
C ALA A 18 -4.68 -14.71 -1.37
N LEU A 19 -4.08 -15.90 -1.41
CA LEU A 19 -2.67 -16.10 -1.06
C LEU A 19 -1.73 -15.31 -1.98
N MET A 20 -2.04 -15.24 -3.28
CA MET A 20 -1.31 -14.38 -4.21
C MET A 20 -1.41 -12.92 -3.79
N ILE A 21 -2.62 -12.39 -3.52
CA ILE A 21 -2.82 -11.00 -3.07
C ILE A 21 -1.99 -10.68 -1.82
N LEU A 22 -2.07 -11.53 -0.79
CA LEU A 22 -1.28 -11.36 0.45
C LEU A 22 0.23 -11.35 0.18
N SER A 23 0.69 -12.24 -0.69
CA SER A 23 2.11 -12.32 -1.06
C SER A 23 2.58 -11.07 -1.81
N THR A 24 1.76 -10.55 -2.74
CA THR A 24 2.04 -9.36 -3.52
C THR A 24 2.12 -8.13 -2.63
N ARG A 25 1.15 -7.93 -1.74
CA ARG A 25 1.13 -6.82 -0.77
C ARG A 25 2.37 -6.84 0.14
N ARG A 26 2.73 -8.01 0.68
CA ARG A 26 3.94 -8.17 1.51
C ARG A 26 5.22 -7.91 0.73
N ASN A 27 5.29 -8.38 -0.51
CA ASN A 27 6.48 -8.23 -1.34
C ASN A 27 6.65 -6.79 -1.83
N LYS A 28 5.58 -6.02 -2.04
CA LYS A 28 5.64 -4.60 -2.45
C LYS A 28 6.51 -3.74 -1.51
N ASN A 29 6.34 -3.90 -0.20
CA ASN A 29 7.17 -3.17 0.77
C ASN A 29 8.63 -3.65 0.77
N ARG A 30 8.86 -4.96 0.60
CA ARG A 30 10.20 -5.55 0.54
C ARG A 30 10.94 -5.14 -0.74
N THR A 31 10.25 -5.09 -1.88
CA THR A 31 10.84 -4.66 -3.16
C THR A 31 11.17 -3.17 -3.12
N SER A 32 10.32 -2.31 -2.54
CA SER A 32 10.67 -0.90 -2.34
C SER A 32 11.93 -0.73 -1.48
N LEU A 33 12.06 -1.47 -0.37
CA LEU A 33 13.26 -1.43 0.48
C LEU A 33 14.51 -1.91 -0.28
N LEU A 34 14.38 -2.99 -1.05
CA LEU A 34 15.46 -3.51 -1.87
C LEU A 34 15.90 -2.51 -2.94
N LEU A 35 14.96 -1.84 -3.61
CA LEU A 35 15.27 -0.80 -4.60
C LEU A 35 16.04 0.37 -3.99
N VAL A 36 15.66 0.82 -2.80
CA VAL A 36 16.40 1.87 -2.07
C VAL A 36 17.83 1.41 -1.75
N LEU A 37 18.00 0.18 -1.26
CA LEU A 37 19.33 -0.37 -1.00
C LEU A 37 20.17 -0.47 -2.27
N ILE A 38 19.56 -0.86 -3.40
CA ILE A 38 20.24 -0.91 -4.70
C ILE A 38 20.68 0.49 -5.15
N MET A 39 19.80 1.50 -5.09
CA MET A 39 20.15 2.90 -5.44
C MET A 39 21.31 3.43 -4.58
N VAL A 40 21.28 3.18 -3.27
CA VAL A 40 22.38 3.59 -2.37
C VAL A 40 23.67 2.87 -2.76
N SER A 41 23.60 1.57 -3.06
CA SER A 41 24.74 0.78 -3.50
C SER A 41 25.31 1.29 -4.83
N THR A 42 24.47 1.59 -5.83
CA THR A 42 24.92 2.11 -7.13
C THR A 42 25.55 3.49 -7.00
N ALA A 43 25.00 4.37 -6.16
CA ALA A 43 25.60 5.66 -5.83
C ALA A 43 26.99 5.52 -5.18
N ILE A 44 27.13 4.61 -4.20
CA ILE A 44 28.43 4.34 -3.55
C ILE A 44 29.43 3.77 -4.57
N ASN A 45 29.02 2.80 -5.40
CA ASN A 45 29.89 2.22 -6.43
C ASN A 45 30.34 3.27 -7.45
N TYR A 46 29.44 4.16 -7.89
CA TYR A 46 29.80 5.25 -8.79
C TYR A 46 30.81 6.19 -8.14
N ALA A 47 30.60 6.59 -6.87
CA ALA A 47 31.54 7.42 -6.13
C ALA A 47 32.94 6.79 -6.01
N LEU A 48 33.01 5.47 -5.84
CA LEU A 48 34.28 4.73 -5.83
C LEU A 48 34.96 4.72 -7.21
N LEU A 49 34.19 4.64 -8.30
CA LEU A 49 34.73 4.66 -9.67
C LEU A 49 35.26 6.04 -10.07
N ILE A 50 34.69 7.12 -9.55
CA ILE A 50 35.16 8.50 -9.80
C ILE A 50 36.07 9.05 -8.69
N ARG A 51 36.55 8.21 -7.77
CA ARG A 51 37.32 8.63 -6.59
C ARG A 51 38.51 9.54 -6.93
N GLU A 52 39.17 9.26 -8.06
CA GLU A 52 40.37 9.96 -8.53
C GLU A 52 40.10 11.43 -8.88
N VAL A 53 38.84 11.80 -9.13
CA VAL A 53 38.40 13.19 -9.34
C VAL A 53 38.50 14.01 -8.04
N PHE A 54 38.37 13.36 -6.88
CA PHE A 54 38.40 14.02 -5.57
C PHE A 54 39.81 14.10 -4.97
N GLU A 55 40.79 13.45 -5.58
CA GLU A 55 42.20 13.52 -5.18
C GLU A 55 42.88 14.76 -5.78
N PRO A 56 44.02 15.22 -5.21
CA PRO A 56 44.79 16.32 -5.78
C PRO A 56 45.16 16.06 -7.24
N ALA A 57 45.12 17.12 -8.07
CA ALA A 57 45.48 17.05 -9.48
C ALA A 57 47.01 17.14 -9.68
N ASP A 58 47.74 16.21 -9.08
CA ASP A 58 49.20 16.10 -9.17
C ASP A 58 49.64 14.73 -9.72
N GLN A 59 50.95 14.52 -9.86
CA GLN A 59 51.49 13.27 -10.41
C GLN A 59 51.29 12.05 -9.50
N THR A 60 50.80 12.24 -8.27
CA THR A 60 50.51 11.14 -7.34
C THR A 60 49.13 10.54 -7.58
N ASN A 61 48.27 11.25 -8.32
CA ASN A 61 46.96 10.76 -8.71
C ASN A 61 47.08 9.52 -9.64
N PRO A 62 46.42 8.39 -9.31
CA PRO A 62 46.50 7.16 -10.09
C PRO A 62 46.06 7.32 -11.55
N ALA A 63 45.04 8.15 -11.82
CA ALA A 63 44.55 8.43 -13.16
C ALA A 63 45.64 9.08 -14.02
N ILE A 64 46.32 10.07 -13.44
CA ILE A 64 47.38 10.82 -14.11
C ILE A 64 48.58 9.92 -14.36
N TYR A 65 48.97 9.11 -13.37
CA TYR A 65 50.07 8.16 -13.50
C TYR A 65 49.82 7.15 -14.63
N SER A 66 48.61 6.59 -14.71
CA SER A 66 48.23 5.65 -15.78
C SER A 66 48.28 6.30 -17.18
N LEU A 67 47.82 7.55 -17.30
CA LEU A 67 47.87 8.30 -18.55
C LEU A 67 49.32 8.58 -18.98
N MET A 68 50.16 9.09 -18.07
CA MET A 68 51.56 9.42 -18.38
C MET A 68 52.40 8.19 -18.72
N THR A 69 52.05 7.02 -18.19
CA THR A 69 52.76 5.75 -18.48
C THR A 69 52.24 5.06 -19.75
N SER A 70 51.08 5.45 -20.26
CA SER A 70 50.44 4.87 -21.45
C SER A 70 51.26 5.05 -22.73
N ASP A 71 51.12 4.09 -23.66
CA ASP A 71 51.77 4.17 -24.97
C ASP A 71 51.19 5.30 -25.83
N GLU A 72 49.89 5.59 -25.70
CA GLU A 72 49.22 6.70 -26.39
C GLU A 72 49.83 8.06 -26.01
N PHE A 73 50.11 8.27 -24.72
CA PHE A 73 50.81 9.47 -24.25
C PHE A 73 52.22 9.56 -24.83
N ARG A 74 52.99 8.47 -24.85
CA ARG A 74 54.35 8.47 -25.40
C ARG A 74 54.36 8.78 -26.90
N GLN A 75 53.46 8.18 -27.66
CA GLN A 75 53.34 8.42 -29.10
C GLN A 75 53.00 9.88 -29.40
N ASN A 76 52.05 10.47 -28.67
CA ASN A 76 51.61 11.84 -28.90
C ASN A 76 52.58 12.92 -28.42
N THR A 77 53.46 12.60 -27.46
CA THR A 77 54.32 13.62 -26.82
C THR A 77 55.81 13.49 -27.12
N SER A 78 56.31 12.32 -27.53
CA SER A 78 57.74 12.07 -27.77
C SER A 78 58.38 13.06 -28.73
N VAL A 79 57.75 13.30 -29.89
CA VAL A 79 58.23 14.23 -30.92
C VAL A 79 58.34 15.66 -30.38
N LEU A 80 57.34 16.12 -29.63
CA LEU A 80 57.30 17.47 -29.05
C LEU A 80 58.36 17.65 -27.96
N PHE A 81 58.54 16.64 -27.10
CA PHE A 81 59.59 16.66 -26.09
C PHE A 81 60.99 16.63 -26.70
N ASP A 82 61.18 15.90 -27.80
CA ASP A 82 62.47 15.85 -28.49
C ASP A 82 62.78 17.16 -29.23
N GLN A 83 61.78 17.83 -29.81
CA GLN A 83 61.90 19.19 -30.34
C GLN A 83 62.31 20.20 -29.26
N LEU A 84 61.69 20.14 -28.07
CA LEU A 84 62.07 20.99 -26.95
C LEU A 84 63.50 20.71 -26.48
N LYS A 85 63.93 19.44 -26.42
CA LYS A 85 65.32 19.07 -26.09
C LYS A 85 66.30 19.62 -27.13
N ALA A 86 65.96 19.55 -28.42
CA ALA A 86 66.79 20.09 -29.49
C ALA A 86 66.94 21.61 -29.37
N TYR A 87 65.85 22.33 -29.11
CA TYR A 87 65.87 23.77 -28.81
C TYR A 87 66.76 24.09 -27.60
N ASN A 88 66.60 23.38 -26.48
CA ASN A 88 67.36 23.66 -25.25
C ASN A 88 68.86 23.35 -25.36
N ARG A 89 69.28 22.50 -26.32
CA ARG A 89 70.69 22.26 -26.66
C ARG A 89 71.29 23.43 -27.43
N GLU A 90 70.56 23.95 -28.41
CA GLU A 90 70.97 25.03 -29.31
C GLU A 90 69.75 25.95 -29.57
N PRO A 91 69.58 26.99 -28.75
CA PRO A 91 68.44 27.91 -28.86
C PRO A 91 68.50 28.71 -30.16
N SER A 92 67.43 28.66 -30.96
CA SER A 92 67.25 29.50 -32.15
C SER A 92 65.80 29.95 -32.29
N GLN A 93 65.58 31.12 -32.91
CA GLN A 93 64.24 31.67 -33.08
C GLN A 93 63.35 30.76 -33.95
N GLU A 94 63.90 30.19 -35.03
CA GLU A 94 63.18 29.24 -35.90
C GLU A 94 62.71 27.98 -35.14
N ARG A 95 63.51 27.49 -34.18
CA ARG A 95 63.12 26.34 -33.34
C ARG A 95 62.11 26.72 -32.26
N LEU A 96 62.11 27.97 -31.81
CA LEU A 96 61.13 28.49 -30.86
C LEU A 96 59.74 28.59 -31.48
N ASP A 97 59.67 29.04 -32.74
CA ASP A 97 58.39 29.21 -33.47
C ASP A 97 57.66 27.87 -33.71
N VAL A 98 58.38 26.76 -33.70
CA VAL A 98 57.82 25.40 -33.81
C VAL A 98 57.23 24.92 -32.46
N LEU A 99 57.71 25.44 -31.33
CA LEU A 99 57.25 25.03 -30.01
C LEU A 99 55.92 25.69 -29.67
N SER A 100 54.88 24.87 -29.49
CA SER A 100 53.56 25.32 -29.06
C SER A 100 53.07 24.52 -27.86
N GLY A 101 52.08 25.07 -27.16
CA GLY A 101 51.34 24.33 -26.14
C GLY A 101 50.39 23.32 -26.79
N PHE A 102 50.24 22.16 -26.16
CA PHE A 102 49.40 21.07 -26.68
C PHE A 102 48.57 20.44 -25.56
N ILE A 103 47.53 19.70 -25.95
CA ILE A 103 46.61 19.02 -25.04
C ILE A 103 46.66 17.53 -25.33
N VAL A 104 46.86 16.72 -24.29
CA VAL A 104 46.74 15.26 -24.36
C VAL A 104 45.49 14.84 -23.60
N PRO A 105 44.39 14.49 -24.30
CA PRO A 105 43.19 13.96 -23.67
C PRO A 105 43.31 12.46 -23.41
N ASP A 106 42.86 11.99 -22.26
CA ASP A 106 42.59 10.56 -22.02
C ASP A 106 41.32 10.14 -22.75
N ARG A 107 41.42 9.16 -23.66
CA ARG A 107 40.29 8.67 -24.46
C ARG A 107 39.75 7.32 -23.99
N GLY A 108 40.41 6.65 -23.04
CA GLY A 108 40.16 5.24 -22.73
C GLY A 108 39.29 4.96 -21.51
N ASN A 109 39.14 5.92 -20.60
CA ASN A 109 38.50 5.69 -19.31
C ASN A 109 37.01 6.09 -19.33
N LEU A 110 36.13 5.15 -18.99
CA LEU A 110 34.67 5.32 -18.98
C LEU A 110 34.20 6.23 -17.83
N TRP A 111 34.99 6.36 -16.76
CA TRP A 111 34.56 6.93 -15.49
C TRP A 111 35.21 8.28 -15.20
N VAL A 112 36.50 8.41 -15.51
CA VAL A 112 37.30 9.60 -15.24
C VAL A 112 37.92 10.09 -16.53
N TYR A 113 37.86 11.39 -16.77
CA TYR A 113 38.48 12.05 -17.91
C TYR A 113 39.63 12.93 -17.42
N VAL A 114 40.83 12.66 -17.91
CA VAL A 114 42.03 13.43 -17.60
C VAL A 114 42.47 14.21 -18.84
N SER A 115 42.74 15.50 -18.66
CA SER A 115 43.30 16.35 -19.72
C SER A 115 44.55 17.06 -19.21
N LEU A 116 45.66 16.83 -19.91
CA LEU A 116 46.96 17.44 -19.65
C LEU A 116 47.19 18.55 -20.70
N ARG A 117 47.23 19.80 -20.26
CA ARG A 117 47.56 20.95 -21.10
C ARG A 117 48.97 21.43 -20.78
N PHE A 118 49.89 21.26 -21.73
CA PHE A 118 51.27 21.70 -21.55
C PHE A 118 51.42 23.17 -21.99
N GLN A 119 51.87 24.02 -21.06
CA GLN A 119 52.22 25.41 -21.34
C GLN A 119 53.73 25.56 -21.40
N LEU A 120 54.22 26.37 -22.35
CA LEU A 120 55.64 26.65 -22.50
C LEU A 120 56.02 27.78 -21.53
N LEU A 121 56.88 27.50 -20.55
CA LEU A 121 57.36 28.49 -19.59
C LEU A 121 58.87 28.69 -19.71
N PRO A 122 59.37 29.94 -19.67
CA PRO A 122 60.80 30.21 -19.66
C PRO A 122 61.43 29.76 -18.33
N GLN A 123 62.62 29.18 -18.40
CA GLN A 123 63.44 28.80 -17.26
C GLN A 123 64.39 29.96 -16.92
N ALA A 124 64.56 30.25 -15.62
CA ALA A 124 65.34 31.39 -15.14
C ALA A 124 66.75 31.49 -15.79
N GLU A 125 67.11 32.72 -16.16
CA GLU A 125 68.29 33.05 -16.97
C GLU A 125 69.62 32.59 -16.35
N LYS A 126 70.54 32.15 -17.22
CA LYS A 126 71.97 32.40 -17.00
C LYS A 126 72.28 33.77 -17.59
N THR A 127 72.83 34.65 -16.77
CA THR A 127 73.35 35.98 -17.15
C THR A 127 74.14 35.95 -18.46
N GLY A 128 73.64 36.65 -19.48
CA GLY A 128 74.25 36.83 -20.80
C GLY A 128 73.21 36.93 -21.93
N ASN A 129 73.60 37.48 -23.09
CA ASN A 129 72.76 37.79 -24.27
C ASN A 129 72.17 36.56 -25.02
N SER A 130 71.92 35.45 -24.30
CA SER A 130 71.45 34.18 -24.84
C SER A 130 69.94 34.00 -24.67
N LEU A 131 69.26 33.47 -25.68
CA LEU A 131 67.85 33.10 -25.62
C LEU A 131 67.53 32.21 -24.39
N PRO A 132 66.39 32.42 -23.71
CA PRO A 132 66.02 31.65 -22.53
C PRO A 132 65.72 30.19 -22.89
N ARG A 133 66.05 29.27 -21.98
CA ARG A 133 65.60 27.88 -22.10
C ARG A 133 64.12 27.79 -21.73
N TYR A 134 63.41 26.83 -22.30
CA TYR A 134 61.99 26.60 -22.00
C TYR A 134 61.77 25.23 -21.39
N ARG A 135 60.72 25.14 -20.56
CA ARG A 135 60.19 23.88 -20.06
C ARG A 135 58.68 23.82 -20.30
N TYR A 136 58.17 22.62 -20.50
CA TYR A 136 56.73 22.40 -20.47
C TYR A 136 56.26 22.24 -19.03
N ASP A 137 55.22 22.99 -18.68
CA ASP A 137 54.52 22.89 -17.40
C ASP A 137 53.13 22.28 -17.63
N PRO A 138 52.83 21.09 -17.07
CA PRO A 138 51.53 20.45 -17.26
C PRO A 138 50.47 21.07 -16.36
N GLN A 139 49.47 21.71 -16.95
CA GLN A 139 48.22 22.04 -16.27
C GLN A 139 47.28 20.83 -16.35
N ILE A 140 46.98 20.24 -15.19
CA ILE A 140 46.21 19.01 -15.11
C ILE A 140 44.78 19.32 -14.75
N THR A 141 43.84 18.73 -15.49
CA THR A 141 42.41 18.82 -15.20
C THR A 141 41.80 17.42 -15.18
N ILE A 142 41.12 17.10 -14.09
CA ILE A 142 40.45 15.81 -13.88
C ILE A 142 38.97 16.09 -13.73
N ARG A 143 38.12 15.35 -14.45
CA ARG A 143 36.66 15.49 -14.42
C ARG A 143 36.00 14.12 -14.53
N PRO A 144 34.76 13.93 -14.05
CA PRO A 144 33.99 12.74 -14.37
C PRO A 144 33.78 12.63 -15.89
N ALA A 145 33.98 11.45 -16.45
CA ALA A 145 33.73 11.20 -17.86
C ALA A 145 32.22 11.23 -18.15
N LEU A 146 31.83 11.97 -19.19
CA LEU A 146 30.42 12.13 -19.58
C LEU A 146 29.69 10.79 -19.83
N PRO A 147 30.27 9.80 -20.54
CA PRO A 147 29.58 8.53 -20.79
C PRO A 147 29.25 7.77 -19.49
N GLY A 148 30.19 7.67 -18.57
CA GLY A 148 29.96 7.01 -17.27
C GLY A 148 28.96 7.76 -16.39
N LEU A 149 29.00 9.09 -16.38
CA LEU A 149 28.02 9.92 -15.67
C LEU A 149 26.61 9.75 -16.24
N LEU A 150 26.44 9.76 -17.57
CA LEU A 150 25.15 9.54 -18.21
C LEU A 150 24.60 8.14 -17.92
N LEU A 151 25.46 7.11 -17.95
CA LEU A 151 25.08 5.75 -17.59
C LEU A 151 24.60 5.66 -16.14
N PHE A 152 25.32 6.27 -15.20
CA PHE A 152 24.94 6.32 -13.79
C PHE A 152 23.57 7.00 -13.62
N ILE A 153 23.36 8.17 -14.21
CA ILE A 153 22.07 8.90 -14.15
C ILE A 153 20.94 8.06 -14.76
N LEU A 154 21.19 7.38 -15.88
CA LEU A 154 20.20 6.51 -16.52
C LEU A 154 19.78 5.37 -15.59
N VAL A 155 20.74 4.71 -14.94
CA VAL A 155 20.44 3.62 -13.99
C VAL A 155 19.64 4.14 -12.78
N GLU A 156 20.06 5.25 -12.18
CA GLU A 156 19.36 5.86 -11.04
C GLU A 156 17.94 6.31 -11.40
N THR A 157 17.75 6.90 -12.58
CA THR A 157 16.41 7.32 -13.02
C THR A 157 15.48 6.12 -13.24
N ILE A 158 15.98 5.01 -13.81
CA ILE A 158 15.20 3.76 -13.94
C ILE A 158 14.83 3.20 -12.56
N LEU A 159 15.78 3.14 -11.63
CA LEU A 159 15.53 2.66 -10.27
C LEU A 159 14.52 3.55 -9.52
N LEU A 160 14.60 4.86 -9.70
CA LEU A 160 13.65 5.82 -9.13
C LEU A 160 12.23 5.62 -9.71
N LEU A 161 12.10 5.45 -11.04
CA LEU A 161 10.81 5.18 -11.68
C LEU A 161 10.20 3.86 -11.18
N LEU A 162 11.01 2.81 -11.03
CA LEU A 162 10.56 1.55 -10.44
C LEU A 162 10.12 1.73 -8.98
N LEU A 163 10.85 2.51 -8.18
CA LEU A 163 10.47 2.81 -6.81
C LEU A 163 9.12 3.56 -6.77
N ILE A 164 8.94 4.58 -7.60
CA ILE A 164 7.67 5.32 -7.71
C ILE A 164 6.54 4.37 -8.11
N TYR A 165 6.76 3.48 -9.08
CA TYR A 165 5.78 2.49 -9.49
C TYR A 165 5.31 1.61 -8.32
N THR A 166 6.22 1.19 -7.42
CA THR A 166 5.83 0.45 -6.22
C THR A 166 5.01 1.26 -5.20
N ARG A 167 4.97 2.59 -5.31
CA ARG A 167 4.23 3.49 -4.40
C ARG A 167 2.92 4.01 -5.00
N LEU A 168 2.68 3.81 -6.29
CA LEU A 168 1.42 4.18 -6.92
C LEU A 168 0.27 3.45 -6.23
N LYS A 169 -0.76 4.22 -5.88
CA LYS A 169 -1.99 3.68 -5.31
C LYS A 169 -2.70 2.87 -6.37
N GLU A 170 -3.17 1.70 -5.98
CA GLU A 170 -4.02 0.88 -6.83
C GLU A 170 -5.43 1.50 -6.91
N PRO A 171 -6.13 1.33 -8.05
CA PRO A 171 -7.48 1.88 -8.21
C PRO A 171 -8.45 1.25 -7.20
N ALA A 172 -9.37 2.05 -6.68
CA ALA A 172 -10.30 1.66 -5.61
C ALA A 172 -11.13 0.40 -5.95
N ALA A 173 -11.45 0.21 -7.24
CA ALA A 173 -12.18 -0.98 -7.71
C ALA A 173 -11.38 -2.29 -7.51
N ILE A 174 -10.06 -2.25 -7.72
CA ILE A 174 -9.19 -3.43 -7.52
C ILE A 174 -9.06 -3.71 -6.03
N LEU A 175 -8.84 -2.67 -5.21
CA LEU A 175 -8.75 -2.82 -3.75
C LEU A 175 -10.03 -3.42 -3.16
N ALA A 176 -11.20 -2.93 -3.57
CA ALA A 176 -12.49 -3.47 -3.13
C ALA A 176 -12.71 -4.92 -3.59
N PHE A 177 -12.20 -5.30 -4.76
CA PHE A 177 -12.22 -6.70 -5.20
C PHE A 177 -11.28 -7.57 -4.35
N GLU A 178 -10.04 -7.14 -4.14
CA GLU A 178 -9.08 -7.85 -3.30
C GLU A 178 -9.59 -8.03 -1.87
N GLU A 179 -10.17 -6.99 -1.26
CA GLU A 179 -10.77 -7.06 0.07
C GLU A 179 -11.89 -8.09 0.16
N ARG A 180 -12.77 -8.17 -0.86
CA ARG A 180 -13.82 -9.20 -0.91
C ARG A 180 -13.24 -10.61 -1.02
N GLN A 181 -12.14 -10.78 -1.76
CA GLN A 181 -11.48 -12.09 -1.90
C GLN A 181 -10.77 -12.49 -0.61
N LEU A 182 -10.13 -11.54 0.07
CA LEU A 182 -9.51 -11.76 1.38
C LEU A 182 -10.56 -12.06 2.45
N ALA A 183 -11.68 -11.32 2.48
CA ALA A 183 -12.78 -11.58 3.42
C ALA A 183 -13.27 -13.02 3.27
N ARG A 184 -13.62 -13.45 2.04
CA ARG A 184 -13.99 -14.84 1.76
C ARG A 184 -12.92 -15.85 2.15
N PHE A 185 -11.64 -15.54 1.91
CA PHE A 185 -10.53 -16.43 2.27
C PHE A 185 -10.41 -16.65 3.78
N PHE A 186 -10.60 -15.61 4.58
CA PHE A 186 -10.57 -15.70 6.03
C PHE A 186 -11.89 -16.22 6.63
N ASP A 187 -13.01 -16.03 5.93
CA ASP A 187 -14.33 -16.59 6.30
C ASP A 187 -14.42 -18.10 6.00
N ASP A 188 -13.71 -18.60 4.97
CA ASP A 188 -13.67 -20.01 4.54
C ASP A 188 -12.63 -20.86 5.32
N GLU A 189 -12.00 -20.36 6.39
CA GLU A 189 -11.09 -21.16 7.23
C GLU A 189 -11.87 -22.27 7.95
N PRO A 190 -11.56 -23.57 7.72
CA PRO A 190 -12.29 -24.69 8.32
C PRO A 190 -12.11 -24.81 9.86
N ASN A 191 -11.28 -23.95 10.45
CA ASN A 191 -11.03 -23.82 11.89
C ASN A 191 -11.30 -22.40 12.43
N ALA A 192 -11.92 -21.50 11.64
CA ALA A 192 -12.53 -20.32 12.24
C ALA A 192 -13.56 -20.84 13.26
N PRO A 193 -13.59 -20.31 14.50
CA PRO A 193 -14.66 -20.69 15.42
C PRO A 193 -15.96 -20.44 14.67
N ALA A 194 -16.82 -21.47 14.61
CA ALA A 194 -18.11 -21.35 13.94
C ALA A 194 -18.73 -20.00 14.36
N PRO A 195 -19.25 -19.20 13.42
CA PRO A 195 -19.78 -17.88 13.74
C PRO A 195 -20.70 -18.05 14.94
N SER A 196 -20.50 -17.23 15.97
CA SER A 196 -21.27 -17.42 17.20
C SER A 196 -22.75 -17.44 16.81
N PRO A 197 -23.60 -18.24 17.49
CA PRO A 197 -25.02 -18.28 17.16
C PRO A 197 -25.65 -16.88 17.12
N LEU A 198 -25.14 -15.95 17.95
CA LEU A 198 -25.53 -14.55 17.94
C LEU A 198 -25.08 -13.78 16.68
N ASP A 199 -23.86 -14.01 16.18
CA ASP A 199 -23.40 -13.42 14.91
C ASP A 199 -24.23 -13.94 13.72
N THR A 200 -24.65 -15.20 13.77
CA THR A 200 -25.60 -15.77 12.80
C THR A 200 -26.94 -15.02 12.84
N VAL A 201 -27.48 -14.76 14.03
CA VAL A 201 -28.72 -13.99 14.19
C VAL A 201 -28.56 -12.58 13.62
N ARG A 202 -27.50 -11.84 13.97
CA ARG A 202 -27.22 -10.50 13.42
C ARG A 202 -27.14 -10.53 11.90
N HIS A 203 -26.44 -11.52 11.35
CA HIS A 203 -26.33 -11.70 9.91
C HIS A 203 -27.71 -11.88 9.25
N LEU A 204 -28.57 -12.73 9.82
CA LEU A 204 -29.94 -12.94 9.31
C LEU A 204 -30.77 -11.64 9.33
N LEU A 205 -30.70 -10.88 10.43
CA LEU A 205 -31.47 -9.64 10.60
C LEU A 205 -31.02 -8.54 9.60
N HIS A 206 -29.72 -8.32 9.46
CA HIS A 206 -29.19 -7.35 8.48
C HIS A 206 -29.57 -7.71 7.03
N HIS A 207 -29.66 -9.00 6.71
CA HIS A 207 -29.97 -9.46 5.35
C HIS A 207 -31.46 -9.77 5.13
N PHE A 208 -32.31 -9.54 6.13
CA PHE A 208 -33.74 -9.86 6.08
C PHE A 208 -34.46 -9.20 4.90
N HIS A 209 -34.20 -7.92 4.60
CA HIS A 209 -34.80 -7.26 3.44
C HIS A 209 -34.45 -7.97 2.12
N ARG A 210 -33.19 -8.40 1.95
CA ARG A 210 -32.76 -9.14 0.75
C ARG A 210 -33.48 -10.49 0.64
N PHE A 211 -33.70 -11.16 1.77
CA PHE A 211 -34.52 -12.36 1.83
C PHE A 211 -35.96 -12.08 1.37
N CYS A 212 -36.61 -11.02 1.87
CA CYS A 212 -37.95 -10.63 1.43
C CYS A 212 -38.02 -10.29 -0.07
N LEU A 213 -37.00 -9.62 -0.62
CA LEU A 213 -36.92 -9.35 -2.07
C LEU A 213 -36.81 -10.65 -2.87
N ALA A 214 -36.00 -11.62 -2.42
CA ALA A 214 -35.86 -12.91 -3.08
C ALA A 214 -37.18 -13.71 -3.08
N LEU A 215 -37.94 -13.68 -1.97
CA LEU A 215 -39.27 -14.30 -1.91
C LEU A 215 -40.29 -13.65 -2.86
N ASN A 216 -40.10 -12.37 -3.18
CA ASN A 216 -40.94 -11.66 -4.14
C ASN A 216 -40.57 -11.93 -5.60
N GLN A 217 -39.33 -12.35 -5.89
CA GLN A 217 -38.84 -12.67 -7.23
C GLN A 217 -39.16 -14.11 -7.63
N ARG A 218 -40.43 -14.39 -7.97
CA ARG A 218 -40.88 -15.74 -8.37
C ARG A 218 -40.92 -15.91 -9.89
N GLN A 219 -40.57 -17.11 -10.36
CA GLN A 219 -40.65 -17.47 -11.79
C GLN A 219 -42.10 -17.52 -12.30
N ASN A 220 -42.26 -17.20 -13.58
CA ASN A 220 -43.52 -17.31 -14.34
C ASN A 220 -44.66 -16.41 -13.84
N GLY A 221 -44.33 -15.20 -13.36
CA GLY A 221 -45.35 -14.20 -12.98
C GLY A 221 -46.19 -14.57 -11.77
N ARG A 222 -45.78 -15.56 -10.98
CA ARG A 222 -46.47 -15.94 -9.74
C ARG A 222 -46.37 -14.83 -8.70
N THR A 223 -47.45 -14.63 -7.95
CA THR A 223 -47.47 -13.66 -6.84
C THR A 223 -46.39 -14.00 -5.81
N GLY A 224 -45.53 -13.02 -5.56
CA GLY A 224 -44.52 -13.04 -4.50
C GLY A 224 -45.13 -13.14 -3.10
N LEU A 225 -44.31 -13.49 -2.11
CA LEU A 225 -44.71 -13.40 -0.71
C LEU A 225 -44.55 -11.95 -0.24
N SER A 226 -45.64 -11.19 -0.33
CA SER A 226 -45.68 -9.77 0.04
C SER A 226 -45.75 -9.62 1.56
N VAL A 227 -44.74 -8.97 2.15
CA VAL A 227 -44.70 -8.58 3.56
C VAL A 227 -45.44 -7.26 3.72
N LYS A 228 -46.56 -7.26 4.45
CA LYS A 228 -47.46 -6.09 4.56
C LYS A 228 -47.48 -5.49 5.95
N ASN A 229 -47.22 -6.30 6.98
CA ASN A 229 -47.29 -5.87 8.37
C ASN A 229 -46.25 -6.59 9.25
N GLU A 230 -46.20 -6.18 10.51
CA GLU A 230 -45.29 -6.72 11.52
C GLU A 230 -45.47 -8.23 11.78
N PRO A 231 -46.70 -8.78 11.87
CA PRO A 231 -46.90 -10.24 11.91
C PRO A 231 -46.28 -11.00 10.73
N ASP A 232 -46.35 -10.47 9.51
CA ASP A 232 -45.69 -11.11 8.35
C ASP A 232 -44.16 -11.15 8.53
N VAL A 233 -43.57 -10.11 9.13
CA VAL A 233 -42.13 -10.08 9.46
C VAL A 233 -41.81 -11.11 10.52
N GLN A 234 -42.61 -11.20 11.58
CA GLN A 234 -42.44 -12.18 12.65
C GLN A 234 -42.51 -13.62 12.11
N ASP A 235 -43.51 -13.97 11.29
CA ASP A 235 -43.63 -15.32 10.73
C ASP A 235 -42.43 -15.73 9.88
N LEU A 236 -41.97 -14.81 9.02
CA LEU A 236 -40.80 -15.04 8.18
C LEU A 236 -39.51 -15.13 8.99
N LEU A 237 -39.35 -14.27 9.98
CA LEU A 237 -38.18 -14.25 10.83
C LEU A 237 -38.11 -15.51 11.71
N ARG A 238 -39.24 -15.96 12.26
CA ARG A 238 -39.34 -17.22 13.00
C ARG A 238 -38.84 -18.39 12.17
N ALA A 239 -39.26 -18.48 10.91
CA ALA A 239 -38.82 -19.55 10.01
C ALA A 239 -37.30 -19.48 9.76
N LEU A 240 -36.73 -18.29 9.58
CA LEU A 240 -35.29 -18.10 9.41
C LEU A 240 -34.48 -18.47 10.66
N LEU A 241 -34.93 -18.03 11.82
CA LEU A 241 -34.27 -18.29 13.10
C LEU A 241 -34.29 -19.79 13.44
N SER A 242 -35.42 -20.46 13.24
CA SER A 242 -35.59 -21.89 13.56
C SER A 242 -34.70 -22.82 12.72
N MET A 243 -34.17 -22.34 11.59
CA MET A 243 -33.19 -23.10 10.79
C MET A 243 -31.79 -23.10 11.41
N HIS A 244 -31.47 -22.11 12.24
CA HIS A 244 -30.11 -21.88 12.74
C HIS A 244 -30.00 -22.01 14.26
N ILE A 245 -31.09 -21.77 14.98
CA ILE A 245 -31.17 -21.79 16.45
C ILE A 245 -32.15 -22.88 16.88
N ALA A 246 -31.73 -23.71 17.83
CA ALA A 246 -32.50 -24.88 18.28
C ALA A 246 -33.71 -24.51 19.17
N ASP A 247 -33.53 -23.61 20.15
CA ASP A 247 -34.61 -23.15 21.06
C ASP A 247 -35.00 -21.69 20.75
N VAL A 248 -35.93 -21.55 19.78
CA VAL A 248 -36.60 -20.28 19.44
C VAL A 248 -38.01 -20.31 20.00
N ARG A 249 -38.28 -19.57 21.07
CA ARG A 249 -39.61 -19.45 21.67
C ARG A 249 -40.29 -18.20 21.14
N ALA A 250 -41.35 -18.37 20.38
CA ALA A 250 -42.20 -17.27 19.95
C ALA A 250 -43.27 -16.98 21.01
N GLU A 251 -43.67 -15.71 21.17
CA GLU A 251 -44.76 -15.30 22.07
C GLU A 251 -44.52 -15.65 23.56
N GLU A 252 -43.25 -15.60 24.01
CA GLU A 252 -42.87 -15.97 25.38
C GLU A 252 -43.48 -14.98 26.39
N PRO A 253 -44.20 -15.45 27.43
CA PRO A 253 -44.81 -14.57 28.40
C PRO A 253 -43.78 -13.88 29.29
N VAL A 254 -43.89 -12.56 29.44
CA VAL A 254 -43.10 -11.77 30.37
C VAL A 254 -43.76 -11.80 31.76
N PRO A 255 -43.00 -11.94 32.86
CA PRO A 255 -43.53 -11.79 34.21
C PRO A 255 -44.39 -10.52 34.33
N SER A 256 -45.56 -10.64 34.96
CA SER A 256 -46.55 -9.57 35.00
C SER A 256 -46.01 -8.33 35.70
N CYS A 257 -45.73 -7.29 34.92
CA CYS A 257 -45.39 -5.97 35.44
C CYS A 257 -46.68 -5.16 35.56
N ALA A 258 -47.06 -4.78 36.79
CA ALA A 258 -48.21 -3.93 37.08
C ALA A 258 -49.57 -4.41 36.50
N GLY A 259 -49.79 -5.73 36.42
CA GLY A 259 -51.06 -6.33 35.99
C GLY A 259 -51.26 -6.43 34.48
N ALA A 260 -50.29 -6.00 33.67
CA ALA A 260 -50.30 -6.22 32.21
C ALA A 260 -49.53 -7.50 31.86
N SER A 261 -50.20 -8.44 31.18
CA SER A 261 -49.52 -9.56 30.53
C SER A 261 -48.94 -9.09 29.19
N SER A 262 -47.61 -9.06 29.07
CA SER A 262 -46.92 -8.80 27.80
C SER A 262 -46.25 -10.09 27.33
N ARG A 263 -45.98 -10.17 26.03
CA ARG A 263 -45.23 -11.28 25.43
C ARG A 263 -44.07 -10.73 24.64
N MET A 264 -42.98 -11.49 24.60
CA MET A 264 -41.86 -11.27 23.71
C MET A 264 -42.15 -11.88 22.35
N ASP A 265 -41.78 -11.18 21.28
CA ASP A 265 -41.89 -11.73 19.94
C ASP A 265 -41.06 -13.00 19.80
N PHE A 266 -39.78 -12.95 20.18
CA PHE A 266 -38.89 -14.12 20.24
C PHE A 266 -37.98 -14.10 21.45
N LEU A 267 -37.80 -15.26 22.08
CA LEU A 267 -36.74 -15.55 23.03
C LEU A 267 -35.87 -16.69 22.48
N LEU A 268 -34.60 -16.39 22.22
CA LEU A 268 -33.57 -17.37 21.92
C LEU A 268 -33.00 -17.86 23.26
N HIS A 269 -33.64 -18.87 23.83
CA HIS A 269 -33.47 -19.22 25.25
C HIS A 269 -32.02 -19.55 25.62
N ASP A 270 -31.36 -20.38 24.80
CA ASP A 270 -29.97 -20.80 25.02
C ASP A 270 -28.97 -19.63 24.93
N LEU A 271 -29.31 -18.60 24.15
CA LEU A 271 -28.49 -17.40 23.98
C LEU A 271 -28.85 -16.29 24.97
N GLN A 272 -29.98 -16.44 25.69
CA GLN A 272 -30.55 -15.42 26.56
C GLN A 272 -30.80 -14.09 25.85
N VAL A 273 -31.14 -14.18 24.56
CA VAL A 273 -31.38 -13.04 23.67
C VAL A 273 -32.86 -12.98 23.34
N ALA A 274 -33.50 -11.85 23.63
CA ALA A 274 -34.82 -11.55 23.09
C ALA A 274 -34.70 -10.75 21.80
N ILE A 275 -35.62 -10.98 20.86
CA ILE A 275 -35.75 -10.18 19.64
C ILE A 275 -37.13 -9.56 19.65
N GLU A 276 -37.19 -8.23 19.60
CA GLU A 276 -38.42 -7.46 19.43
C GLU A 276 -38.52 -7.01 17.97
N VAL A 277 -39.64 -7.28 17.29
CA VAL A 277 -39.81 -6.99 15.87
C VAL A 277 -40.77 -5.83 15.68
N LYS A 278 -40.31 -4.78 14.97
CA LYS A 278 -41.17 -3.67 14.54
C LYS A 278 -41.12 -3.51 13.02
N MET A 279 -42.26 -3.27 12.40
CA MET A 279 -42.33 -2.88 10.98
C MET A 279 -42.83 -1.45 10.84
N THR A 280 -42.09 -0.60 10.12
CA THR A 280 -42.50 0.79 9.93
C THR A 280 -43.75 0.89 9.06
N ARG A 281 -44.59 1.87 9.37
CA ARG A 281 -45.82 2.18 8.62
C ARG A 281 -46.17 3.65 8.78
N ALA A 282 -47.19 4.12 8.07
CA ALA A 282 -47.60 5.52 8.10
C ALA A 282 -47.80 6.09 9.53
N GLY A 283 -48.28 5.25 10.46
CA GLY A 283 -48.50 5.60 11.87
C GLY A 283 -47.40 5.14 12.85
N LEU A 284 -46.33 4.48 12.40
CA LEU A 284 -45.23 4.00 13.24
C LEU A 284 -43.89 4.40 12.59
N LYS A 285 -43.36 5.54 13.03
CA LYS A 285 -42.13 6.21 12.58
C LYS A 285 -41.29 6.60 13.81
N ASP A 286 -40.25 7.41 13.64
CA ASP A 286 -39.21 7.74 14.64
C ASP A 286 -39.74 7.90 16.08
N LYS A 287 -40.66 8.85 16.34
CA LYS A 287 -41.16 9.13 17.70
C LYS A 287 -41.94 7.96 18.31
N LYS A 288 -42.93 7.45 17.59
CA LYS A 288 -43.82 6.40 18.12
C LYS A 288 -43.10 5.06 18.24
N LEU A 289 -42.21 4.75 17.28
CA LEU A 289 -41.33 3.59 17.35
C LEU A 289 -40.45 3.65 18.59
N GLY A 290 -39.85 4.82 18.89
CA GLY A 290 -39.06 5.00 20.10
C GLY A 290 -39.87 4.81 21.39
N GLU A 291 -41.08 5.36 21.44
CA GLU A 291 -42.00 5.20 22.59
C GLU A 291 -42.37 3.73 22.84
N GLU A 292 -42.66 2.97 21.78
CA GLU A 292 -42.98 1.53 21.88
C GLU A 292 -41.75 0.73 22.34
N LEU A 293 -40.58 0.92 21.71
CA LEU A 293 -39.36 0.19 22.06
C LEU A 293 -38.89 0.43 23.51
N ILE A 294 -39.10 1.63 24.06
CA ILE A 294 -38.76 1.91 25.47
C ILE A 294 -39.61 1.06 26.42
N VAL A 295 -40.89 0.92 26.11
CA VAL A 295 -41.80 0.09 26.90
C VAL A 295 -41.36 -1.37 26.82
N ASP A 296 -40.95 -1.84 25.64
CA ASP A 296 -40.49 -3.21 25.43
C ASP A 296 -39.17 -3.47 26.20
N ILE A 297 -38.20 -2.55 26.15
CA ILE A 297 -36.94 -2.63 26.93
C ILE A 297 -37.23 -2.73 28.43
N ALA A 298 -38.10 -1.87 28.95
CA ALA A 298 -38.43 -1.84 30.37
C ALA A 298 -39.11 -3.15 30.82
N ARG A 299 -39.95 -3.76 29.98
CA ARG A 299 -40.62 -5.02 30.27
C ARG A 299 -39.64 -6.20 30.21
N TYR A 300 -38.80 -6.25 29.19
CA TYR A 300 -37.96 -7.43 28.94
C TYR A 300 -36.77 -7.49 29.90
N ALA A 301 -36.33 -6.35 30.44
CA ALA A 301 -35.37 -6.28 31.52
C ALA A 301 -35.78 -7.03 32.80
N GLU A 302 -37.08 -7.30 33.01
CA GLU A 302 -37.59 -8.06 34.16
C GLU A 302 -37.65 -9.58 33.90
N HIS A 303 -37.32 -10.03 32.68
CA HIS A 303 -37.38 -11.45 32.34
C HIS A 303 -36.07 -12.18 32.70
N PRO A 304 -36.13 -13.28 33.49
CA PRO A 304 -34.93 -13.90 34.07
C PRO A 304 -33.96 -14.51 33.05
N HIS A 305 -34.44 -14.80 31.83
CA HIS A 305 -33.64 -15.36 30.74
C HIS A 305 -33.37 -14.38 29.60
N CYS A 306 -33.52 -13.07 29.84
CA CYS A 306 -33.26 -12.02 28.86
C CYS A 306 -32.11 -11.14 29.34
N GLN A 307 -30.90 -11.40 28.81
CA GLN A 307 -29.70 -10.61 29.11
C GLN A 307 -29.37 -9.63 27.99
N HIS A 308 -29.80 -9.93 26.76
CA HIS A 308 -29.62 -9.11 25.57
C HIS A 308 -30.94 -8.95 24.84
N LEU A 309 -31.24 -7.73 24.39
CA LEU A 309 -32.42 -7.41 23.60
C LEU A 309 -32.01 -6.84 22.24
N ILE A 310 -32.37 -7.54 21.18
CA ILE A 310 -32.25 -7.03 19.81
C ILE A 310 -33.59 -6.45 19.37
N CYS A 311 -33.66 -5.14 19.23
CA CYS A 311 -34.78 -4.45 18.63
C CYS A 311 -34.57 -4.45 17.09
N PHE A 312 -35.28 -5.33 16.40
CA PHE A 312 -35.23 -5.46 14.95
C PHE A 312 -36.32 -4.61 14.27
N VAL A 313 -35.89 -3.63 13.47
CA VAL A 313 -36.76 -2.69 12.79
C VAL A 313 -36.72 -2.91 11.28
N TYR A 314 -37.80 -3.45 10.72
CA TYR A 314 -37.98 -3.59 9.28
C TYR A 314 -38.60 -2.32 8.68
N ASP A 315 -37.81 -1.57 7.92
CA ASP A 315 -38.19 -0.28 7.31
C ASP A 315 -38.03 -0.30 5.78
N PRO A 316 -38.82 -1.11 5.05
CA PRO A 316 -38.67 -1.24 3.59
C PRO A 316 -38.97 0.06 2.84
N GLY A 317 -39.69 0.98 3.47
CA GLY A 317 -40.09 2.27 2.90
C GLY A 317 -39.19 3.44 3.29
N TYR A 318 -38.11 3.23 4.05
CA TYR A 318 -37.24 4.30 4.58
C TYR A 318 -38.03 5.42 5.26
N LEU A 319 -39.00 5.05 6.10
CA LEU A 319 -39.88 5.99 6.81
C LEU A 319 -39.21 6.62 8.02
N ILE A 320 -38.15 6.02 8.54
CA ILE A 320 -37.34 6.54 9.64
C ILE A 320 -36.35 7.55 9.07
N ARG A 321 -36.42 8.79 9.55
CA ARG A 321 -35.60 9.88 9.00
C ARG A 321 -34.23 9.97 9.64
N ASN A 322 -34.14 9.69 10.95
CA ASN A 322 -32.89 9.82 11.70
C ASN A 322 -32.65 8.58 12.56
N ARG A 323 -32.10 7.54 11.91
CA ARG A 323 -31.76 6.26 12.55
C ARG A 323 -30.73 6.42 13.67
N GLU A 324 -29.72 7.26 13.46
CA GLU A 324 -28.65 7.51 14.44
C GLU A 324 -29.21 8.12 15.73
N ALA A 325 -30.03 9.18 15.62
CA ALA A 325 -30.63 9.80 16.80
C ALA A 325 -31.60 8.86 17.54
N LEU A 326 -32.36 8.04 16.80
CA LEU A 326 -33.23 7.03 17.41
C LEU A 326 -32.41 5.96 18.13
N GLN A 327 -31.33 5.48 17.52
CA GLN A 327 -30.43 4.49 18.10
C GLN A 327 -29.77 5.02 19.38
N GLU A 328 -29.19 6.23 19.35
CA GLU A 328 -28.63 6.85 20.56
C GLU A 328 -29.67 7.02 21.67
N TYR A 329 -30.88 7.43 21.30
CA TYR A 329 -31.96 7.63 22.26
C TYR A 329 -32.38 6.30 22.92
N ILE A 330 -32.50 5.21 22.16
CA ILE A 330 -32.87 3.89 22.65
C ILE A 330 -31.77 3.26 23.50
N LEU A 331 -30.52 3.31 23.04
CA LEU A 331 -29.37 2.75 23.76
C LEU A 331 -29.20 3.37 25.15
N ARG A 332 -29.52 4.66 25.30
CA ARG A 332 -29.52 5.34 26.62
C ARG A 332 -30.53 4.78 27.61
N GLN A 333 -31.57 4.07 27.16
CA GLN A 333 -32.63 3.53 28.02
C GLN A 333 -32.34 2.10 28.49
N GLY A 334 -31.39 1.40 27.86
CA GLY A 334 -30.95 0.03 28.19
C GLY A 334 -30.10 -0.09 29.44
N HIS A 335 -30.51 0.52 30.57
CA HIS A 335 -29.70 0.51 31.79
C HIS A 335 -29.68 -0.84 32.53
N ARG A 336 -30.68 -1.69 32.32
CA ARG A 336 -30.88 -2.98 33.02
C ARG A 336 -30.60 -4.21 32.16
N ILE A 337 -30.48 -4.03 30.85
CA ILE A 337 -30.31 -5.09 29.86
C ILE A 337 -29.48 -4.53 28.69
N ASP A 338 -28.63 -5.35 28.08
CA ASP A 338 -27.92 -4.93 26.87
C ASP A 338 -28.91 -4.80 25.71
N VAL A 339 -28.83 -3.71 24.95
CA VAL A 339 -29.79 -3.39 23.89
C VAL A 339 -29.06 -3.13 22.58
N GLU A 340 -29.51 -3.77 21.52
CA GLU A 340 -28.98 -3.62 20.16
C GLU A 340 -30.13 -3.26 19.22
N LEU A 341 -29.95 -2.23 18.38
CA LEU A 341 -30.96 -1.79 17.42
C LEU A 341 -30.48 -2.12 16.00
N ILE A 342 -31.23 -2.97 15.28
CA ILE A 342 -30.88 -3.41 13.92
C ILE A 342 -31.96 -2.96 12.94
N PHE A 343 -31.54 -2.21 11.92
CA PHE A 343 -32.41 -1.80 10.81
C PHE A 343 -32.23 -2.71 9.59
N SER A 344 -33.34 -3.00 8.90
CA SER A 344 -33.32 -3.74 7.63
C SER A 344 -34.33 -3.10 6.68
N PRO A 345 -33.92 -2.57 5.51
CA PRO A 345 -32.56 -2.51 4.96
C PRO A 345 -31.58 -1.71 5.85
N ALA A 346 -30.31 -2.12 5.87
CA ALA A 346 -29.23 -1.49 6.65
C ALA A 346 -29.02 -0.01 6.31
#